data_AF-A0A3E4GLP2-F1
#
_entry.id   AF-A0A3E4GLP2-F1
#
_cell.length_a   1.000
_cell.length_b   1.000
_cell.length_c   1.000
_cell.angle_alpha   90.00
_cell.angle_beta   90.00
_cell.angle_gamma   90.00
#
_symmetry.space_group_name_H-M   'P 1'
#
loop_
_entity.id
_entity.type
_entity.pdbx_description
1 polymer ?
#
loop_
_entity_poly.entity_id
_entity_poly.type
_entity_poly.pdbx_seq_one_letter_code
_entity_poly.pdbx_strand_id
1 'polypeptide(L)'
;MSRKAKFTPEEKEQAVIDYLEGNKSRTQICGELCISSRTIQDWVLIYNKHGLAGFSRKIRNGSYSKEFKMKVVEEYIRGDGSSIDLGIKYDIPSGLLRNWIRMYNANRALKDYNPKQEVYMAERMIWKKSIIRNGFMLRFYFL
;
A
#
# COMPACT_ATOMS: atom_id res chain seq x y z
N MET A 1 -3.24 15.60 7.53
CA MET A 1 -3.42 15.41 6.08
C MET A 1 -3.57 13.93 5.79
N SER A 2 -4.64 13.52 5.11
CA SER A 2 -4.85 12.12 4.72
C SER A 2 -3.92 11.78 3.54
N ARG A 3 -3.23 10.63 3.57
CA ARG A 3 -2.49 10.15 2.39
C ARG A 3 -3.51 9.88 1.28
N LYS A 4 -3.58 10.73 0.26
CA LYS A 4 -4.36 10.43 -0.96
C LYS A 4 -3.67 9.30 -1.72
N ALA A 5 -4.45 8.41 -2.32
CA ALA A 5 -3.87 7.40 -3.20
C ALA A 5 -3.35 8.12 -4.44
N LYS A 6 -2.20 7.70 -4.96
CA LYS A 6 -1.61 8.33 -6.14
C LYS A 6 -2.50 8.18 -7.38
N PHE A 7 -3.32 7.13 -7.43
CA PHE A 7 -4.25 6.83 -8.53
C PHE A 7 -5.61 6.39 -7.97
N THR A 8 -6.69 6.87 -8.58
CA THR A 8 -8.05 6.42 -8.29
C THR A 8 -8.31 5.02 -8.86
N PRO A 9 -9.31 4.27 -8.36
CA PRO A 9 -9.69 2.98 -8.95
C PRO A 9 -10.02 3.08 -10.45
N GLU A 10 -10.67 4.17 -10.85
CA GLU A 10 -11.12 4.42 -12.23
C GLU A 10 -9.93 4.70 -13.15
N GLU A 11 -8.94 5.49 -12.69
CA GLU A 11 -7.69 5.71 -13.45
C GLU A 11 -6.93 4.41 -13.70
N LYS A 12 -6.96 3.47 -12.74
CA LYS A 12 -6.33 2.15 -12.89
C LYS A 12 -7.09 1.28 -13.87
N GLU A 13 -8.42 1.30 -13.80
CA GLU A 13 -9.28 0.56 -14.72
C GLU A 13 -9.05 1.04 -16.16
N GLN A 14 -9.07 2.36 -16.40
CA GLN A 14 -8.81 2.90 -17.74
C GLN A 14 -7.43 2.48 -18.27
N ALA A 15 -6.40 2.53 -17.44
CA ALA A 15 -5.06 2.08 -17.84
C ALA A 15 -5.01 0.58 -18.18
N VAL A 16 -5.82 -0.25 -17.52
CA VAL A 16 -5.92 -1.68 -17.83
C VAL A 16 -6.69 -1.91 -19.12
N ILE A 17 -7.81 -1.21 -19.33
CA ILE A 17 -8.61 -1.29 -20.57
C ILE A 17 -7.74 -0.86 -21.76
N ASP A 18 -7.07 0.29 -21.67
CA ASP A 18 -6.16 0.78 -22.71
C ASP A 18 -5.06 -0.24 -23.06
N TYR A 19 -4.59 -1.00 -22.07
CA TYR A 19 -3.59 -2.06 -22.26
C TYR A 19 -4.17 -3.32 -22.90
N LEU A 20 -5.36 -3.76 -22.49
CA LEU A 20 -6.01 -4.98 -22.97
C LEU A 20 -6.57 -4.81 -24.39
N GLU A 21 -7.12 -3.65 -24.71
CA GLU A 21 -7.63 -3.31 -26.05
C GLU A 21 -6.51 -2.98 -27.04
N GLY A 22 -5.27 -2.80 -26.56
CA GLY A 22 -4.14 -2.43 -27.40
C GLY A 22 -4.12 -0.96 -27.82
N ASN A 23 -5.00 -0.13 -27.24
CA ASN A 23 -5.06 1.31 -27.49
C ASN A 23 -3.74 2.01 -27.10
N LYS A 24 -3.09 1.53 -26.03
CA LYS A 24 -1.79 2.05 -25.58
C LYS A 24 -0.80 0.92 -25.31
N SER A 25 0.44 1.14 -25.73
CA SER A 25 1.53 0.22 -25.40
C SER A 25 1.88 0.26 -23.91
N ARG A 26 2.43 -0.86 -23.40
CA ARG A 26 2.94 -0.94 -22.02
C ARG A 26 3.88 0.23 -21.66
N THR A 27 4.78 0.57 -22.57
CA THR A 27 5.77 1.65 -22.42
C THR A 27 5.11 3.02 -22.34
N GLN A 28 4.08 3.25 -23.14
CA GLN A 28 3.34 4.51 -23.15
C GLN A 28 2.61 4.72 -21.81
N ILE A 29 1.90 3.71 -21.31
CA ILE A 29 1.21 3.76 -20.01
C ILE A 29 2.21 3.97 -18.86
N CYS A 30 3.36 3.29 -18.91
CA CYS A 30 4.42 3.47 -17.91
C CYS A 30 4.97 4.90 -17.91
N GLY A 31 5.11 5.52 -19.09
CA GLY A 31 5.56 6.90 -19.25
C GLY A 31 4.52 7.92 -18.78
N GLU A 32 3.25 7.78 -19.21
CA GLU A 32 2.15 8.68 -18.86
C GLU A 32 1.88 8.70 -17.35
N LEU A 33 1.84 7.52 -16.72
CA LEU A 33 1.51 7.39 -15.29
C LEU A 33 2.75 7.39 -14.39
N CYS A 34 3.95 7.43 -14.96
CA CYS A 34 5.22 7.26 -14.23
C CYS A 34 5.18 6.02 -13.30
N ILE A 35 4.79 4.87 -13.87
CA ILE A 35 4.67 3.59 -13.16
C ILE A 35 5.61 2.53 -13.75
N SER A 36 5.92 1.51 -12.96
CA SER A 36 6.75 0.40 -13.44
C SER A 36 5.94 -0.56 -14.32
N SER A 37 6.62 -1.25 -15.23
CA SER A 37 5.98 -2.31 -16.04
C SER A 37 5.38 -3.44 -15.21
N ARG A 38 5.88 -3.66 -13.99
CA ARG A 38 5.30 -4.64 -13.06
C ARG A 38 3.97 -4.16 -12.49
N THR A 39 3.84 -2.84 -12.26
CA THR A 39 2.62 -2.23 -11.72
C THR A 39 1.43 -2.46 -12.65
N ILE A 40 1.59 -2.22 -13.95
CA ILE A 40 0.52 -2.45 -14.93
C ILE A 40 0.15 -3.93 -15.04
N GLN A 41 1.13 -4.84 -15.01
CA GLN A 41 0.86 -6.28 -14.98
C GLN A 41 0.07 -6.70 -13.74
N ASP A 42 0.44 -6.18 -12.57
CA ASP A 42 -0.28 -6.45 -11.33
C ASP A 42 -1.72 -5.88 -11.41
N TRP A 43 -1.93 -4.71 -12.03
CA TRP A 43 -3.28 -4.15 -12.24
C TRP A 43 -4.14 -4.99 -13.16
N VAL A 44 -3.60 -5.45 -14.30
CA VAL A 44 -4.30 -6.34 -15.23
C VAL A 44 -4.72 -7.63 -14.52
N LEU A 45 -3.85 -8.21 -13.70
CA LEU A 45 -4.17 -9.43 -12.95
C LEU A 45 -5.30 -9.20 -11.92
N ILE A 46 -5.24 -8.08 -11.21
CA ILE A 46 -6.29 -7.68 -10.25
C ILE A 46 -7.63 -7.49 -10.97
N TYR A 47 -7.62 -6.79 -12.10
CA TYR A 47 -8.81 -6.52 -12.90
C TYR A 47 -9.43 -7.80 -13.46
N ASN A 48 -8.63 -8.68 -14.07
CA ASN A 48 -9.12 -9.94 -14.62
C ASN A 48 -9.74 -10.86 -13.57
N LYS A 49 -9.26 -10.81 -12.32
CA LYS A 49 -9.77 -11.68 -11.25
C LYS A 49 -10.92 -11.06 -10.45
N HIS A 50 -10.91 -9.75 -10.23
CA HIS A 50 -11.77 -9.08 -9.26
C HIS A 50 -12.47 -7.83 -9.81
N GLY A 51 -12.26 -7.49 -11.08
CA GLY A 51 -12.77 -6.29 -11.71
C GLY A 51 -12.37 -5.01 -10.96
N LEU A 52 -13.21 -3.99 -11.06
CA LEU A 52 -13.03 -2.71 -10.35
C LEU A 52 -12.97 -2.87 -8.83
N ALA A 53 -13.66 -3.88 -8.26
CA ALA A 53 -13.65 -4.16 -6.82
C ALA A 53 -12.24 -4.49 -6.31
N GLY A 54 -11.36 -5.04 -7.15
CA GLY A 54 -9.97 -5.31 -6.82
C GLY A 54 -9.12 -4.05 -6.61
N PHE A 55 -9.54 -2.90 -7.14
CA PHE A 55 -8.86 -1.61 -6.93
C PHE A 55 -9.40 -0.81 -5.74
N SER A 56 -10.44 -1.32 -5.08
CA SER A 56 -11.02 -0.75 -3.86
C SER A 56 -9.94 -0.48 -2.81
N ARG A 57 -9.83 0.78 -2.39
CA ARG A 57 -8.85 1.21 -1.41
C ARG A 57 -9.35 0.94 0.01
N LYS A 58 -9.02 -0.22 0.56
CA LYS A 58 -9.21 -0.46 1.99
C LYS A 58 -8.01 0.08 2.77
N ILE A 59 -8.10 1.34 3.19
CA ILE A 59 -7.11 1.93 4.11
C ILE A 59 -7.41 1.39 5.50
N ARG A 60 -6.56 0.49 6.00
CA ARG A 60 -6.39 0.36 7.44
C ARG A 60 -4.91 0.36 7.79
N ASN A 61 -4.54 1.26 8.72
CA ASN A 61 -3.33 1.14 9.52
C ASN A 61 -3.52 0.00 10.53
N GLY A 62 -3.84 -1.21 10.05
CA GLY A 62 -3.97 -2.40 10.88
C GLY A 62 -2.59 -2.78 11.39
N SER A 63 -2.42 -2.81 12.71
CA SER A 63 -1.28 -3.53 13.28
C SER A 63 -1.53 -5.02 13.00
N TYR A 64 -0.60 -5.65 12.30
CA TYR A 64 -0.64 -7.08 12.04
C TYR A 64 0.29 -7.77 13.04
N SER A 65 -0.25 -8.68 13.84
CA SER A 65 0.56 -9.47 14.78
C SER A 65 1.55 -10.35 14.03
N LYS A 66 2.66 -10.73 14.68
CA LYS A 66 3.64 -11.65 14.10
C LYS A 66 3.03 -12.99 13.69
N GLU A 67 2.13 -13.54 14.50
CA GLU A 67 1.46 -14.82 14.23
C GLU A 67 0.63 -14.73 12.95
N PHE A 68 -0.11 -13.62 12.79
CA PHE A 68 -0.87 -13.38 11.56
C PHE A 68 0.04 -13.25 10.35
N LYS A 69 1.15 -12.49 10.45
CA LYS A 69 2.13 -12.35 9.36
C LYS A 69 2.71 -13.70 8.96
N MET A 70 3.10 -14.52 9.92
CA MET A 70 3.62 -15.87 9.67
C MET A 70 2.59 -16.74 8.97
N LYS A 71 1.34 -16.78 9.46
CA LYS A 71 0.26 -17.55 8.84
C LYS A 71 0.07 -17.19 7.36
N VAL A 72 0.03 -15.91 7.02
CA VAL A 72 -0.18 -15.46 5.64
C VAL A 72 1.03 -15.77 4.75
N VAL A 73 2.25 -15.62 5.27
CA VAL A 73 3.48 -15.98 4.54
C VAL A 73 3.55 -17.49 4.31
N GLU A 74 3.15 -18.31 5.28
CA GLU A 74 3.11 -19.76 5.13
C GLU A 74 2.07 -20.21 4.09
N GLU A 75 0.85 -19.65 4.09
CA GLU A 75 -0.13 -19.93 3.02
C GLU A 75 0.43 -19.58 1.64
N TYR A 76 1.19 -18.48 1.53
CA TYR A 76 1.86 -18.13 0.28
C TYR A 76 2.91 -19.18 -0.12
N ILE A 77 3.72 -19.67 0.82
CA ILE A 77 4.77 -20.67 0.56
C ILE A 77 4.16 -22.03 0.19
N ARG A 78 3.03 -22.40 0.80
CA ARG A 78 2.28 -23.63 0.45
C ARG A 78 1.66 -23.57 -0.95
N GLY A 79 1.53 -22.37 -1.53
CA GLY A 79 0.92 -22.18 -2.84
C GLY A 79 -0.60 -22.02 -2.80
N ASP A 80 -1.18 -21.73 -1.62
CA ASP A 80 -2.64 -21.59 -1.44
C ASP A 80 -3.21 -20.33 -2.12
N GLY A 81 -2.36 -19.50 -2.75
CA GLY A 81 -2.75 -18.36 -3.56
C GLY A 81 -1.57 -17.44 -3.91
N SER A 82 -1.75 -16.60 -4.93
CA SER A 82 -0.77 -15.57 -5.26
C SER A 82 -0.76 -14.44 -4.22
N SER A 83 0.26 -13.59 -4.26
CA SER A 83 0.33 -12.41 -3.37
C SER A 83 -0.86 -11.45 -3.55
N ILE A 84 -1.53 -11.53 -4.69
CA ILE A 84 -2.74 -10.75 -4.98
C ILE A 84 -3.97 -11.42 -4.37
N ASP A 85 -4.10 -12.74 -4.53
CA ASP A 85 -5.23 -13.51 -3.98
C ASP A 85 -5.27 -13.42 -2.45
N LEU A 86 -4.12 -13.65 -1.80
CA LEU A 86 -3.99 -13.53 -0.35
C LEU A 86 -4.17 -12.09 0.12
N GLY A 87 -3.74 -11.13 -0.68
CA GLY A 87 -3.96 -9.71 -0.40
C GLY A 87 -5.44 -9.37 -0.36
N ILE A 88 -6.25 -9.95 -1.24
CA ILE A 88 -7.70 -9.72 -1.27
C ILE A 88 -8.41 -10.51 -0.17
N LYS A 89 -8.03 -11.78 0.05
CA LYS A 89 -8.57 -12.65 1.10
C LYS A 89 -8.43 -12.05 2.49
N TYR A 90 -7.26 -11.49 2.80
CA TYR A 90 -6.93 -10.97 4.12
C TYR A 90 -6.98 -9.45 4.24
N ASP A 91 -7.39 -8.76 3.17
CA ASP A 91 -7.38 -7.30 3.09
C ASP A 91 -5.99 -6.68 3.35
N ILE A 92 -4.96 -7.31 2.79
CA ILE A 92 -3.56 -6.90 2.90
C ILE A 92 -3.09 -6.37 1.54
N PRO A 93 -2.41 -5.21 1.49
CA PRO A 93 -1.78 -4.77 0.25
C PRO A 93 -0.78 -5.82 -0.27
N SER A 94 -0.88 -6.21 -1.54
CA SER A 94 0.01 -7.22 -2.15
C SER A 94 1.50 -6.84 -2.03
N GLY A 95 1.82 -5.54 -2.11
CA GLY A 95 3.17 -5.03 -1.87
C GLY A 95 3.66 -5.22 -0.43
N LEU A 96 2.76 -5.16 0.55
CA LEU A 96 3.08 -5.44 1.96
C LEU A 96 3.38 -6.92 2.18
N LEU A 97 2.57 -7.81 1.58
CA LEU A 97 2.82 -9.25 1.63
C LEU A 97 4.14 -9.63 0.95
N ARG A 98 4.45 -9.08 -0.23
CA ARG A 98 5.77 -9.26 -0.88
C ARG A 98 6.93 -8.82 0.03
N ASN A 99 6.75 -7.74 0.79
CA ASN A 99 7.75 -7.31 1.76
C ASN A 99 7.91 -8.31 2.91
N TRP A 100 6.81 -8.87 3.44
CA TRP A 100 6.87 -9.91 4.47
C TRP A 100 7.58 -11.17 3.98
N ILE A 101 7.26 -11.64 2.77
CA ILE A 101 7.93 -12.80 2.15
C ILE A 101 9.43 -12.53 1.99
N ARG A 102 9.80 -11.33 1.53
CA ARG A 102 11.21 -10.92 1.40
C ARG A 102 11.93 -10.93 2.75
N MET A 103 11.28 -10.45 3.81
CA MET A 103 11.84 -10.47 5.16
C MET A 103 12.01 -11.90 5.69
N TYR A 104 11.03 -12.77 5.45
CA TYR A 104 11.06 -14.19 5.81
C TYR A 104 12.22 -14.92 5.12
N ASN A 105 12.36 -14.78 3.80
CA ASN A 105 13.42 -15.44 3.02
C ASN A 105 14.84 -14.95 3.35
N ALA A 106 14.99 -13.74 3.89
CA ALA A 106 16.28 -13.17 4.27
C ALA A 106 16.79 -13.64 5.65
N ASN A 107 16.15 -14.64 6.29
CA ASN A 107 16.43 -15.10 7.66
C ASN A 107 16.44 -14.00 8.73
N ARG A 108 15.94 -12.79 8.42
CA ARG A 108 15.62 -11.78 9.45
C ARG A 108 14.32 -12.24 10.08
N ALA A 109 14.35 -12.64 11.35
CA ALA A 109 13.15 -12.91 12.12
C ALA A 109 12.09 -11.86 11.79
N LEU A 110 10.87 -12.29 11.41
CA LEU A 110 9.73 -11.42 11.20
C LEU A 110 9.48 -10.68 12.53
N LYS A 111 10.10 -9.51 12.70
CA LYS A 111 9.93 -8.68 13.89
C LYS A 111 8.53 -8.09 13.84
N ASP A 112 7.90 -7.99 15.01
CA ASP A 112 6.68 -7.21 15.16
C ASP A 112 6.91 -5.80 14.64
N TYR A 113 6.16 -5.43 13.60
CA TYR A 113 6.07 -4.05 13.18
C TYR A 113 5.01 -3.43 14.08
N ASN A 114 5.45 -2.91 15.23
CA ASN A 114 4.67 -2.02 16.06
C ASN A 114 4.88 -0.60 15.51
N PRO A 115 3.94 0.00 14.77
CA PRO A 115 4.05 1.42 14.47
C PRO A 115 4.02 2.14 15.82
N LYS A 116 5.17 2.66 16.29
CA LYS A 116 5.23 3.51 17.48
C LYS A 116 4.40 4.77 17.23
N GLN A 117 3.09 4.65 17.43
CA GLN A 117 2.16 5.77 17.44
C GLN A 117 2.58 6.76 18.54
N GLU A 118 3.20 6.27 19.61
CA GLU A 118 3.70 7.09 20.72
C GLU A 118 4.68 8.17 20.28
N VAL A 119 5.64 7.91 19.39
CA VAL A 119 6.62 8.93 18.98
C VAL A 119 5.93 10.02 18.14
N TYR A 120 5.00 9.63 17.26
CA TYR A 120 4.25 10.55 16.42
C TYR A 120 3.15 11.33 17.18
N MET A 121 2.59 10.73 18.24
CA MET A 121 1.63 11.36 19.13
C MET A 121 2.33 12.25 20.17
N ALA A 122 3.50 11.85 20.67
CA ALA A 122 4.31 12.65 21.60
C ALA A 122 4.81 13.93 20.92
N GLU A 123 5.35 13.83 19.70
CA GLU A 123 5.75 15.02 18.92
C GLU A 123 4.57 15.96 18.65
N ARG A 124 3.39 15.44 18.31
CA ARG A 124 2.16 16.25 18.15
C ARG A 124 1.62 16.84 19.45
N MET A 125 1.72 16.11 20.57
CA MET A 125 1.28 16.58 21.89
C MET A 125 2.21 17.66 22.45
N ILE A 126 3.52 17.53 22.20
CA ILE A 126 4.53 18.56 22.54
C ILE A 126 4.27 19.82 21.72
N TRP A 127 3.98 19.69 20.42
CA TRP A 127 3.61 20.84 19.59
C TRP A 127 2.28 21.49 20.01
N LYS A 128 1.25 20.69 20.34
CA LYS A 128 -0.02 21.19 20.89
C LYS A 128 0.15 21.89 22.25
N LYS A 129 0.92 21.31 23.17
CA LYS A 129 1.24 21.93 24.48
C LYS A 129 2.06 23.21 24.31
N SER A 130 2.97 23.27 23.35
CA SER A 130 3.77 24.47 23.04
C SER A 130 2.92 25.60 22.46
N ILE A 131 2.00 25.29 21.54
CA ILE A 131 1.03 26.24 20.97
C ILE A 131 0.07 26.81 22.05
N ILE A 132 -0.42 25.95 22.95
CA ILE A 132 -1.34 26.38 24.03
C ILE A 132 -0.61 27.21 25.10
N ARG A 133 0.69 26.93 25.34
CA ARG A 133 1.49 27.58 26.39
C ARG A 133 2.09 28.93 25.96
N ASN A 134 2.29 29.17 24.66
CA ASN A 134 2.86 30.41 24.13
C ASN A 134 1.90 31.07 23.15
N GLY A 135 0.68 31.37 23.59
CA GLY A 135 -0.39 31.90 22.73
C GLY A 135 0.04 33.11 21.89
N PHE A 136 0.52 32.86 20.67
CA PHE A 136 0.70 33.83 19.60
C PHE A 136 0.74 33.08 18.26
N MET A 137 -0.09 33.56 17.34
CA MET A 137 -0.39 32.98 16.04
C MET A 137 0.52 33.58 14.96
N LEU A 138 0.79 32.79 13.90
CA LEU A 138 1.17 33.20 12.51
C LEU A 138 2.64 33.68 12.33
N ARG A 139 3.39 33.43 11.25
CA ARG A 139 3.09 33.14 9.83
C ARG A 139 4.41 32.73 9.10
N PHE A 140 4.33 31.80 8.12
CA PHE A 140 5.27 31.55 6.99
C PHE A 140 6.76 31.18 7.30
N TYR A 141 7.54 30.44 6.49
CA TYR A 141 7.57 30.20 5.04
C TYR A 141 8.01 28.76 4.70
N PHE A 142 7.44 28.26 3.59
CA PHE A 142 8.01 27.27 2.68
C PHE A 142 9.26 27.86 1.99
N LEU A 143 10.35 27.10 1.94
CA LEU A 143 11.26 26.92 0.79
C LEU A 143 11.99 25.59 0.96
#